data_AF-I2CS16-F1
#
_entry.id   AF-I2CS16-F1
#
_cell.length_a   1.000
_cell.length_b   1.000
_cell.length_c   1.000
_cell.angle_alpha   90.00
_cell.angle_beta   90.00
_cell.angle_gamma   90.00
#
_symmetry.space_group_name_H-M   'P 1'
#
loop_
_entity.id
_entity.type
_entity.pdbx_description
1 polymer ?
#
loop_
_entity_poly.entity_id
_entity_poly.type
_entity_poly.pdbx_seq_one_letter_code
_entity_poly.pdbx_strand_id
1 'polypeptide(L)'
;MAQKLTSFLKGVREYAYPVLDKSAFMERGVLTPQEFVLAGDQLVYRCPTWSWEGGDPTKRKPYLPVDKQYLVTRNVPCARRAKMFEEEYEEEE
;
A
#
# COMPACT_ATOMS: atom_id res chain seq x y z
N MET A 1 3.40 -25.90 -7.75
CA MET A 1 2.23 -25.71 -8.65
C MET A 1 1.29 -24.59 -8.20
N ALA A 2 0.96 -24.47 -6.91
CA ALA A 2 0.03 -23.45 -6.39
C ALA A 2 0.47 -21.97 -6.58
N GLN A 3 1.78 -21.67 -6.51
CA GLN A 3 2.31 -20.31 -6.69
C GLN A 3 2.08 -19.74 -8.11
N LYS A 4 2.10 -20.61 -9.14
CA LYS A 4 1.93 -20.20 -10.54
C LYS A 4 0.47 -19.88 -10.86
N LEU A 5 -0.46 -20.66 -10.33
CA LEU A 5 -1.89 -20.45 -10.51
C LEU A 5 -2.37 -19.15 -9.84
N THR A 6 -1.90 -18.87 -8.62
CA THR A 6 -2.22 -17.62 -7.91
C THR A 6 -1.63 -16.40 -8.61
N SER A 7 -0.41 -16.49 -9.16
CA SER A 7 0.19 -15.43 -9.98
C SER A 7 -0.61 -15.16 -11.25
N PHE A 8 -1.09 -16.22 -11.93
CA PHE A 8 -1.89 -16.10 -13.14
C PHE A 8 -3.25 -15.43 -12.86
N LEU A 9 -3.94 -15.84 -11.80
CA LEU A 9 -5.22 -15.25 -11.39
C LEU A 9 -5.07 -13.77 -11.00
N LYS A 10 -3.96 -13.39 -10.36
CA LYS A 10 -3.65 -11.98 -10.07
C LYS A 10 -3.48 -11.15 -11.35
N GLY A 11 -2.80 -11.68 -12.36
CA GLY A 11 -2.60 -11.01 -13.65
C GLY A 11 -3.93 -10.78 -14.41
N VAL A 12 -4.82 -11.78 -14.40
CA VAL A 12 -6.16 -11.66 -15.00
C VAL A 12 -7.01 -10.62 -14.27
N ARG A 13 -6.95 -10.55 -12.93
CA ARG A 13 -7.65 -9.53 -12.15
C ARG A 13 -7.15 -8.12 -12.46
N GLU A 14 -5.83 -7.93 -12.50
CA GLU A 14 -5.23 -6.63 -12.83
C GLU A 14 -5.55 -6.18 -14.26
N TYR A 15 -5.77 -7.11 -15.18
CA TYR A 15 -6.21 -6.83 -16.55
C TYR A 15 -7.70 -6.53 -16.64
N ALA A 16 -8.54 -7.29 -15.91
CA ALA A 16 -9.99 -7.22 -16.03
C ALA A 16 -10.62 -6.06 -15.25
N TYR A 17 -9.98 -5.60 -14.18
CA TYR A 17 -10.45 -4.44 -13.43
C TYR A 17 -9.75 -3.17 -13.93
N PRO A 18 -10.47 -2.29 -14.65
CA PRO A 18 -9.89 -1.04 -15.12
C PRO A 18 -9.46 -0.19 -13.93
N VAL A 19 -8.40 0.58 -14.14
CA VAL A 19 -7.91 1.56 -13.18
C VAL A 19 -9.03 2.55 -12.87
N LEU A 20 -9.30 2.77 -11.58
CA LEU A 20 -10.33 3.71 -11.15
C LEU A 20 -9.91 5.14 -11.51
N ASP A 21 -10.72 5.81 -12.32
CA ASP A 21 -10.43 7.15 -12.84
C ASP A 21 -11.22 8.26 -12.11
N LYS A 22 -12.38 7.91 -11.53
CA LYS A 22 -13.22 8.84 -10.76
C LYS A 22 -13.07 8.60 -9.27
N SER A 23 -12.96 9.70 -8.52
CA SER A 23 -12.92 9.65 -7.05
C SER A 23 -14.13 8.89 -6.53
N ALA A 24 -13.88 7.96 -5.61
CA ALA A 24 -14.92 7.26 -4.86
C ALA A 24 -14.48 7.04 -3.42
N PHE A 25 -13.62 7.92 -2.91
CA PHE A 25 -13.01 7.80 -1.60
C PHE A 25 -14.05 7.85 -0.47
N MET A 26 -14.93 8.84 -0.49
CA MET A 26 -15.94 9.02 0.57
C MET A 26 -17.02 7.93 0.56
N GLU A 27 -17.40 7.43 -0.61
CA GLU A 27 -18.49 6.46 -0.75
C GLU A 27 -18.03 5.02 -0.55
N ARG A 28 -16.86 4.67 -1.08
CA ARG A 28 -16.37 3.28 -1.17
C ARG A 28 -15.05 3.05 -0.43
N GLY A 29 -14.40 4.10 0.07
CA GLY A 29 -13.10 3.98 0.73
C GLY A 29 -11.96 3.58 -0.21
N VAL A 30 -12.09 3.81 -1.51
CA VAL A 30 -11.07 3.46 -2.53
C VAL A 30 -10.48 4.70 -3.18
N LEU A 31 -9.18 4.64 -3.50
CA LEU A 31 -8.44 5.74 -4.12
C LEU A 31 -8.18 5.47 -5.61
N THR A 32 -8.17 6.53 -6.41
CA THR A 32 -7.55 6.51 -7.74
C THR A 32 -6.02 6.51 -7.62
N PRO A 33 -5.25 6.15 -8.67
CA PRO A 33 -3.79 6.25 -8.64
C PRO A 33 -3.30 7.68 -8.36
N GLN A 34 -3.99 8.68 -8.90
CA GLN A 34 -3.66 10.09 -8.71
C GLN A 34 -3.89 10.51 -7.26
N GLU A 35 -5.01 10.10 -6.66
CA GLU A 35 -5.28 10.34 -5.24
C GLU A 35 -4.28 9.63 -4.33
N PHE A 36 -3.87 8.40 -4.68
CA PHE A 36 -2.82 7.69 -3.97
C PHE A 36 -1.48 8.45 -4.00
N VAL A 37 -1.08 8.96 -5.16
CA VAL A 37 0.15 9.76 -5.29
C VAL A 37 0.06 11.05 -4.47
N LEU A 38 -1.07 11.77 -4.54
CA LEU A 38 -1.29 12.99 -3.76
C LEU A 38 -1.25 12.74 -2.25
N ALA A 39 -1.92 11.67 -1.79
CA ALA A 39 -1.92 11.27 -0.38
C ALA A 39 -0.51 10.86 0.07
N GLY A 40 0.23 10.13 -0.76
CA GLY A 40 1.61 9.76 -0.47
C GLY A 40 2.56 10.96 -0.41
N ASP A 41 2.40 11.95 -1.30
CA ASP A 41 3.16 13.20 -1.24
C ASP A 41 2.90 13.96 0.06
N GLN A 42 1.66 14.01 0.52
CA GLN A 42 1.33 14.58 1.83
C GLN A 42 1.93 13.76 2.98
N LEU A 43 1.92 12.43 2.90
CA LEU A 43 2.52 11.57 3.92
C LEU A 43 4.02 11.81 4.05
N VAL A 44 4.75 11.83 2.93
CA VAL A 44 6.20 12.10 2.91
C VAL A 44 6.51 13.51 3.43
N TYR A 45 5.68 14.50 3.07
CA TYR A 45 5.84 15.87 3.55
C TYR A 45 5.61 16.00 5.07
N ARG A 46 4.58 15.36 5.61
CA ARG A 46 4.20 15.47 7.03
C ARG A 46 5.02 14.55 7.93
N CYS A 47 5.40 13.38 7.43
CA CYS A 47 6.08 12.33 8.17
C CYS A 47 7.36 11.93 7.42
N PRO A 48 8.49 12.64 7.63
CA PRO A 48 9.72 12.45 6.84
C PRO A 48 10.40 11.08 6.97
N THR A 49 9.89 10.21 7.85
CA THR A 49 10.31 8.80 7.93
C THR A 49 9.83 7.98 6.75
N TRP A 50 8.81 8.46 6.04
CA TRP A 50 8.29 7.85 4.82
C TRP A 50 9.00 8.40 3.59
N SER A 51 9.25 7.53 2.61
CA SER A 51 9.83 7.91 1.32
C SER A 51 9.14 7.17 0.17
N TRP A 52 9.07 7.83 -0.97
CA TRP A 52 8.71 7.20 -2.24
C TRP A 52 9.85 6.34 -2.77
N GLU A 53 9.50 5.24 -3.42
CA GLU A 53 10.44 4.37 -4.11
C GLU A 53 9.86 3.90 -5.43
N GLY A 54 10.74 3.75 -6.43
CA GLY A 54 10.38 3.22 -7.76
C GLY A 54 10.51 1.70 -7.90
N GLY A 55 11.21 1.05 -6.97
CA GLY A 55 11.43 -0.40 -6.99
C GLY A 55 12.09 -0.95 -8.26
N ASP A 56 11.94 -2.27 -8.40
CA ASP A 56 12.40 -3.04 -9.56
C ASP A 56 11.68 -2.61 -10.84
N PRO A 57 12.41 -2.15 -11.88
CA PRO A 57 11.84 -1.74 -13.16
C PRO A 57 10.87 -2.76 -13.78
N THR A 58 11.11 -4.05 -13.59
CA THR A 58 10.30 -5.12 -14.19
C THR A 58 8.92 -5.28 -13.56
N LYS A 59 8.71 -4.73 -12.36
CA LYS A 59 7.48 -4.85 -11.58
C LYS A 59 6.69 -3.55 -11.48
N ARG A 60 7.17 -2.49 -12.12
CA ARG A 60 6.53 -1.17 -12.10
C ARG A 60 5.15 -1.24 -12.75
N LYS A 61 4.21 -0.52 -12.15
CA LYS A 61 2.88 -0.33 -12.70
C LYS A 61 2.90 0.89 -13.62
N PRO A 62 2.45 0.75 -14.89
CA PRO A 62 2.54 1.81 -15.87
C PRO A 62 1.62 3.00 -15.58
N TYR A 63 0.59 2.80 -14.75
CA TYR A 63 -0.35 3.84 -14.33
C TYR A 63 0.13 4.65 -13.12
N LEU A 64 1.36 4.41 -12.63
CA LEU A 64 2.00 5.20 -11.58
C LEU A 64 3.32 5.81 -12.08
N PRO A 65 3.75 6.97 -11.54
CA PRO A 65 5.05 7.55 -11.87
C PRO A 65 6.21 6.61 -11.53
N VAL A 66 7.28 6.64 -12.32
CA VAL A 66 8.41 5.70 -12.22
C VAL A 66 9.11 5.74 -10.84
N ASP A 67 9.13 6.91 -10.23
CA ASP A 67 9.73 7.23 -8.93
C ASP A 67 8.74 7.09 -7.75
N LYS A 68 7.45 6.93 -8.02
CA LYS A 68 6.37 6.90 -7.01
C LYS A 68 5.52 5.64 -7.13
N GLN A 69 6.17 4.48 -7.00
CA GLN A 69 5.50 3.18 -7.14
C GLN A 69 4.96 2.67 -5.80
N TYR A 70 5.69 2.90 -4.71
CA TYR A 70 5.25 2.56 -3.36
C TYR A 70 5.92 3.48 -2.32
N LEU A 71 5.34 3.49 -1.12
CA LEU A 71 5.85 4.20 0.04
C LEU A 71 6.53 3.21 0.99
N VAL A 72 7.66 3.60 1.56
CA VAL A 72 8.37 2.79 2.55
C VAL A 72 8.79 3.64 3.74
N THR A 73 8.71 3.04 4.93
CA THR A 73 9.37 3.53 6.15
C THR A 73 10.26 2.39 6.66
N ARG A 74 11.47 2.71 7.11
CA ARG A 74 12.50 1.71 7.46
C ARG A 74 12.85 1.83 8.94
N ASN A 75 13.23 0.70 9.53
CA ASN A 75 13.72 0.63 10.91
C ASN A 75 12.72 1.13 11.96
N VAL A 76 11.42 0.89 11.75
CA VAL A 76 10.40 1.21 12.75
C VAL A 76 10.57 0.27 13.96
N PRO A 77 10.81 0.80 15.18
CA PRO A 77 11.02 -0.03 16.36
C PRO A 77 9.74 -0.75 16.78
N CYS A 78 9.88 -1.98 17.25
CA CYS A 78 8.79 -2.80 17.78
C CYS A 78 9.26 -3.46 19.08
N ALA A 79 9.02 -2.79 20.21
CA ALA A 79 9.55 -3.21 21.51
C ALA A 79 8.76 -4.37 22.15
N ARG A 80 7.47 -4.47 21.85
CA ARG A 80 6.55 -5.48 22.41
C ARG A 80 5.83 -6.22 21.29
N ARG A 81 5.49 -7.48 21.52
CA ARG A 81 4.69 -8.30 20.59
C ARG A 81 3.20 -7.98 20.73
N ALA A 82 2.42 -8.22 19.69
CA ALA A 82 0.97 -7.99 19.69
C ALA A 82 0.27 -8.68 20.88
N LYS A 83 0.58 -9.95 21.14
CA LYS A 83 0.01 -10.72 22.26
C LYS A 83 0.17 -10.06 23.63
N MET A 84 1.29 -9.37 23.86
CA MET A 84 1.52 -8.68 25.13
C MET A 84 0.58 -7.49 25.33
N PHE A 85 0.16 -6.83 24.25
CA PHE A 85 -0.84 -5.77 24.33
C PHE A 85 -2.24 -6.35 24.50
N GLU A 86 -2.55 -7.44 23.79
CA GLU A 86 -3.85 -8.13 23.91
C GLU A 86 -4.12 -8.56 25.36
N GLU A 87 -3.13 -9.17 26.02
CA GLU A 87 -3.22 -9.57 27.44
C GLU A 87 -3.42 -8.35 28.37
N GLU A 88 -2.70 -7.24 28.14
CA GLU A 88 -2.84 -5.99 28.92
C GLU A 88 -4.25 -5.39 28.80
N TYR A 89 -4.84 -5.38 27.59
CA TYR A 89 -6.21 -4.91 27.39
C TYR A 89 -7.25 -5.81 28.07
N GLU A 90 -7.05 -7.13 28.06
CA GLU A 90 -7.96 -8.10 28.71
C GLU A 90 -7.87 -8.03 30.26
N GLU A 91 -6.72 -7.69 30.82
CA GLU A 91 -6.51 -7.51 32.26
C GLU A 91 -7.04 -6.16 32.79
N GLU A 92 -7.19 -5.15 31.93
CA GLU A 92 -7.76 -3.83 32.25
C GLU A 92 -9.31 -3.79 32.25
N GLU A 93 -9.98 -4.82 31.70
CA GLU A 93 -11.44 -5.02 31.74
C GLU A 93 -11.93 -5.81 32.97
#